data_AF-A0A6P7GIG6-F1
#
_entry.id   AF-A0A6P7GIG6-F1
#
_cell.length_a   1.000
_cell.length_b   1.000
_cell.length_c   1.000
_cell.angle_alpha   90.00
_cell.angle_beta   90.00
_cell.angle_gamma   90.00
#
_symmetry.space_group_name_H-M   'P 1'
#
loop_
_entity.id
_entity.type
_entity.pdbx_description
1 polymer ?
#
loop_
_entity_poly.entity_id
_entity_poly.type
_entity_poly.pdbx_seq_one_letter_code
_entity_poly.pdbx_strand_id
1 'polypeptide(L)'
;MNKICEICQKEARYKCPICLIFYCSVPCCKKHRENKCNVLQRDEETEEANLIVKRRKIETVTEDTVADDRLKLLATNEELNNLLANSHLRNLLVTIDQTENADEVMQKAMQEPIFVEFADACLKVVENKTTEENT
;
A
#
# COMPACT_ATOMS: atom_id res chain seq x y z
N MET A 1 -12.07 7.14 21.90
CA MET A 1 -13.16 6.72 21.00
C MET A 1 -13.68 5.37 21.49
N ASN A 2 -14.93 5.28 21.96
CA ASN A 2 -15.50 4.03 22.45
C ASN A 2 -15.89 3.15 21.27
N LYS A 3 -15.44 1.89 21.25
CA LYS A 3 -15.80 0.92 20.22
C LYS A 3 -17.23 0.46 20.49
N ILE A 4 -18.14 0.71 19.55
CA ILE A 4 -19.55 0.34 19.68
C ILE A 4 -19.90 -0.78 18.71
N CYS A 5 -20.86 -1.60 19.11
CA CYS A 5 -21.34 -2.72 18.32
C CYS A 5 -22.27 -2.20 17.23
N GLU A 6 -21.94 -2.47 15.96
CA GLU A 6 -22.74 -2.03 14.81
C GLU A 6 -24.20 -2.52 14.88
N ILE A 7 -24.42 -3.69 15.49
CA ILE A 7 -25.72 -4.38 15.49
C ILE A 7 -26.65 -3.89 16.61
N CYS A 8 -26.10 -3.43 17.74
CA CYS A 8 -26.92 -3.13 18.93
C CYS A 8 -26.46 -1.92 19.73
N GLN A 9 -25.47 -1.17 19.24
CA GLN A 9 -24.98 0.10 19.80
C GLN A 9 -24.48 0.02 21.25
N LYS A 10 -24.16 -1.18 21.74
CA LYS A 10 -23.49 -1.43 23.03
C LYS A 10 -21.97 -1.40 22.89
N GLU A 11 -21.24 -1.37 23.99
CA GLU A 11 -19.78 -1.50 23.98
C GLU A 11 -19.35 -2.80 23.26
N ALA A 12 -18.44 -2.65 22.30
CA ALA A 12 -17.94 -3.75 21.50
C ALA A 12 -16.65 -4.35 22.08
N ARG A 13 -16.60 -5.67 22.07
CA ARG A 13 -15.48 -6.45 22.61
C ARG A 13 -14.66 -7.15 21.52
N TYR A 14 -15.24 -7.31 20.33
CA TYR A 14 -14.66 -8.12 19.25
C TYR A 14 -14.70 -7.37 17.92
N LYS A 15 -13.84 -7.77 17.00
CA LYS A 15 -13.67 -7.18 15.66
C LYS A 15 -13.79 -8.28 14.60
N CYS A 16 -14.55 -8.01 13.53
CA CYS A 16 -14.67 -8.95 12.42
C CYS A 16 -13.41 -8.93 11.55
N PRO A 17 -12.81 -10.08 11.19
CA PRO A 17 -11.61 -10.11 10.35
C PRO A 17 -11.88 -9.82 8.86
N ILE A 18 -13.15 -9.82 8.42
CA ILE A 18 -13.53 -9.68 7.01
C ILE A 18 -13.83 -8.21 6.66
N CYS A 19 -14.62 -7.54 7.49
CA CYS A 19 -15.10 -6.18 7.27
C CYS A 19 -14.60 -5.18 8.34
N LEU A 20 -13.81 -5.64 9.31
CA LEU A 20 -13.22 -4.82 10.37
C LEU A 20 -14.20 -4.09 11.31
N ILE A 21 -15.51 -4.31 11.19
CA ILE A 21 -16.50 -3.71 12.11
C ILE A 21 -16.42 -4.33 13.51
N PHE A 22 -16.90 -3.58 14.50
CA PHE A 22 -16.91 -3.97 15.89
C PHE A 22 -18.27 -4.57 16.31
N TYR A 23 -18.23 -5.59 17.19
CA TYR A 23 -19.43 -6.22 17.74
C TYR A 23 -19.24 -6.64 19.20
N CYS A 24 -20.35 -6.76 19.94
CA CYS A 24 -20.31 -7.08 21.37
C CYS A 24 -20.32 -8.59 21.68
N SER A 25 -20.88 -9.43 20.79
CA SER A 25 -21.11 -10.85 21.08
C SER A 25 -21.32 -11.73 19.83
N VAL A 26 -21.26 -13.05 20.01
CA VAL A 26 -21.50 -14.04 18.94
C VAL A 26 -22.86 -13.88 18.24
N PRO A 27 -23.98 -13.62 18.95
CA PRO A 27 -25.26 -13.30 18.30
C PRO A 27 -25.19 -12.10 17.35
N CYS A 28 -24.44 -11.06 17.71
CA CYS A 28 -24.23 -9.89 16.85
C CYS A 28 -23.35 -10.23 15.65
N CYS A 29 -22.34 -11.10 15.81
CA CYS A 29 -21.53 -11.59 14.70
C CYS A 29 -22.36 -12.39 13.67
N LYS A 30 -23.30 -13.23 14.14
CA LYS A 30 -24.19 -14.00 13.25
C LYS A 30 -25.13 -13.08 12.46
N LYS A 31 -25.82 -12.16 13.14
CA LYS A 31 -26.68 -11.16 12.49
C LYS A 31 -25.91 -10.31 11.47
N HIS A 32 -24.69 -9.92 11.80
CA HIS A 32 -23.81 -9.22 10.87
C HIS A 32 -23.51 -10.05 9.63
N ARG A 33 -23.17 -11.34 9.78
CA ARG A 33 -22.87 -12.24 8.66
C ARG A 33 -24.08 -12.51 7.78
N GLU A 34 -25.27 -12.62 8.38
CA GLU A 34 -26.54 -12.77 7.68
C GLU A 34 -26.90 -11.50 6.87
N ASN A 35 -26.62 -10.32 7.42
CA ASN A 35 -26.86 -9.03 6.76
C ASN A 35 -25.73 -8.59 5.82
N LYS A 36 -25.14 -9.53 5.08
CA LYS A 36 -24.03 -9.31 4.13
C LYS A 36 -22.79 -8.69 4.78
N CYS A 37 -22.02 -9.52 5.48
CA CYS A 37 -20.64 -9.25 5.84
C CYS A 37 -19.78 -9.09 4.57
N ASN A 38 -19.83 -7.90 3.96
CA ASN A 38 -19.04 -7.57 2.80
C ASN A 38 -17.63 -7.17 3.25
N VAL A 39 -16.63 -7.68 2.53
CA VAL A 39 -15.26 -7.13 2.56
C VAL A 39 -15.39 -5.62 2.37
N LEU A 40 -14.66 -4.85 3.16
CA LEU A 40 -14.57 -3.41 2.97
C LEU A 40 -14.24 -3.11 1.50
N GLN A 41 -15.25 -2.73 0.70
CA GLN A 41 -15.06 -1.55 -0.13
C GLN A 41 -14.82 -0.45 0.90
N ARG A 42 -13.57 0.01 0.98
CA ARG A 42 -13.25 1.26 1.66
C ARG A 42 -14.21 2.29 1.10
N ASP A 43 -15.16 2.73 1.90
CA ASP A 43 -15.96 3.90 1.56
C ASP A 43 -14.98 5.06 1.42
N GLU A 44 -14.85 5.57 0.21
CA GLU A 44 -13.91 6.60 -0.23
C GLU A 44 -14.15 7.98 0.42
N GLU A 45 -14.97 8.10 1.47
CA GLU A 45 -15.39 9.39 2.03
C GLU A 45 -14.95 9.64 3.50
N THR A 46 -14.05 8.82 4.06
CA THR A 46 -13.31 9.18 5.29
C THR A 46 -11.80 8.91 5.22
N GLU A 47 -11.25 8.82 4.01
CA GLU A 47 -9.81 8.65 3.78
C GLU A 47 -9.01 9.96 3.65
N GLU A 48 -9.63 11.14 3.73
CA GLU A 48 -8.86 12.40 3.73
C GLU A 48 -8.08 12.65 5.04
N ALA A 49 -8.41 11.96 6.14
CA ALA A 49 -7.74 12.16 7.43
C ALA A 49 -6.69 11.09 7.78
N ASN A 50 -6.66 9.93 7.10
CA ASN A 50 -5.73 8.83 7.41
C ASN A 50 -4.90 8.33 6.20
N LEU A 51 -5.12 8.85 4.99
CA LEU A 51 -4.16 8.76 3.88
C LEU A 51 -3.19 9.94 3.82
N ILE A 52 -3.11 10.71 4.92
CA ILE A 52 -1.89 11.48 5.25
C ILE A 52 -0.79 10.49 5.69
N VAL A 53 -0.56 9.44 4.90
CA VAL A 53 0.82 9.08 4.58
C VAL A 53 1.35 10.38 4.00
N LYS A 54 2.15 11.10 4.79
CA LYS A 54 2.86 12.29 4.31
C LYS A 54 3.57 11.86 3.03
N ARG A 55 2.96 12.04 1.86
CA ARG A 55 3.71 12.06 0.61
C ARG A 55 4.75 13.12 0.88
N ARG A 56 6.00 12.70 1.08
CA ARG A 56 7.11 13.66 1.11
C ARG A 56 6.98 14.37 -0.22
N LYS A 57 6.60 15.64 -0.16
CA LYS A 57 6.64 16.47 -1.35
C LYS A 57 8.10 16.37 -1.80
N ILE A 58 8.33 15.90 -3.02
CA ILE A 58 9.68 15.87 -3.57
C ILE A 58 10.06 17.36 -3.69
N GLU A 59 10.79 17.86 -2.69
CA GLU A 59 11.05 19.30 -2.53
C GLU A 59 12.00 19.82 -3.63
N THR A 60 12.78 18.92 -4.24
CA THR A 60 13.74 19.24 -5.29
C THR A 60 13.70 18.18 -6.39
N VAL A 61 13.16 18.54 -7.55
CA VAL A 61 13.34 17.75 -8.79
C VAL A 61 14.78 17.95 -9.24
N THR A 62 15.56 16.88 -9.19
CA THR A 62 16.95 16.81 -9.68
C THR A 62 17.00 16.06 -11.01
N GLU A 63 18.17 16.04 -11.66
CA GLU A 63 18.42 15.25 -12.87
C GLU A 63 18.16 13.75 -12.64
N ASP A 64 18.42 13.25 -11.42
CA ASP A 64 18.18 11.86 -11.03
C ASP A 64 16.70 11.57 -10.71
N THR A 65 15.82 12.57 -10.76
CA THR A 65 14.39 12.38 -10.47
C THR A 65 13.67 11.84 -11.71
N VAL A 66 13.07 10.65 -11.58
CA VAL A 66 12.28 10.05 -12.65
C VAL A 66 11.00 10.86 -12.89
N ALA A 67 10.76 11.26 -14.13
CA ALA A 67 9.56 11.99 -14.53
C ALA A 67 8.27 11.16 -14.39
N ASP A 68 7.16 11.83 -14.08
CA ASP A 68 5.86 11.20 -13.82
C ASP A 68 5.33 10.35 -14.98
N ASP A 69 5.62 10.74 -16.22
CA ASP A 69 5.23 9.97 -17.42
C ASP A 69 5.93 8.61 -17.46
N ARG A 70 7.21 8.54 -17.07
CA ARG A 70 7.97 7.29 -16.96
C ARG A 70 7.49 6.45 -15.78
N LEU A 71 7.18 7.07 -14.64
CA LEU A 71 6.63 6.35 -13.48
C LEU A 71 5.30 5.65 -13.80
N LYS A 72 4.46 6.25 -14.65
CA LYS A 72 3.20 5.62 -15.08
C LYS A 72 3.40 4.33 -15.88
N LEU A 73 4.53 4.17 -16.56
CA LEU A 73 4.85 2.96 -17.32
C LEU A 73 5.04 1.74 -16.40
N LEU A 74 5.49 1.96 -15.16
CA LEU A 74 5.67 0.91 -14.16
C LEU A 74 4.34 0.21 -13.84
N ALA A 75 3.23 0.96 -13.82
CA ALA A 75 1.90 0.41 -13.50
C ALA A 75 1.39 -0.57 -14.57
N THR A 76 1.77 -0.36 -15.83
CA THR A 76 1.36 -1.20 -16.96
C THR A 76 2.25 -2.42 -17.19
N ASN A 77 3.37 -2.52 -16.47
CA ASN A 77 4.31 -3.62 -16.63
C ASN A 77 3.85 -4.87 -15.86
N GLU A 78 3.68 -5.99 -16.57
CA GLU A 78 3.18 -7.23 -15.98
C GLU A 78 4.19 -7.89 -15.02
N GLU A 79 5.49 -7.79 -15.30
CA GLU A 79 6.57 -8.34 -14.46
C GLU A 79 6.58 -7.66 -13.08
N LEU A 80 6.49 -6.33 -13.04
CA LEU A 80 6.38 -5.55 -11.80
C LEU A 80 5.10 -5.87 -11.04
N ASN A 81 3.96 -5.99 -11.72
CA ASN A 81 2.70 -6.37 -11.07
C ASN A 81 2.77 -7.77 -10.45
N ASN A 82 3.45 -8.72 -11.09
CA ASN A 82 3.69 -10.05 -10.54
C ASN A 82 4.61 -10.03 -9.32
N LEU A 83 5.69 -9.23 -9.35
CA LEU A 83 6.56 -9.03 -8.18
C LEU A 83 5.80 -8.40 -7.01
N LEU A 84 4.96 -7.40 -7.28
CA LEU A 84 4.11 -6.72 -6.29
C LEU A 84 2.99 -7.60 -5.71
N ALA A 85 2.68 -8.75 -6.32
CA ALA A 85 1.79 -9.74 -5.71
C ALA A 85 2.37 -10.26 -4.37
N ASN A 86 3.70 -10.23 -4.22
CA ASN A 86 4.38 -10.61 -2.99
C ASN A 86 4.09 -9.61 -1.85
N SER A 87 3.50 -10.09 -0.75
CA SER A 87 3.19 -9.25 0.41
C SER A 87 4.43 -8.73 1.15
N HIS A 88 5.51 -9.50 1.17
CA HIS A 88 6.75 -9.08 1.83
C HIS A 88 7.38 -7.90 1.10
N LEU A 89 7.45 -7.96 -0.24
CA LEU A 89 7.93 -6.84 -1.06
C LEU A 89 7.12 -5.57 -0.81
N ARG A 90 5.78 -5.66 -0.83
CA ARG A 90 4.92 -4.49 -0.54
C ARG A 90 5.18 -3.89 0.84
N ASN A 91 5.38 -4.72 1.86
CA ASN A 91 5.70 -4.24 3.21
C ASN A 91 7.08 -3.57 3.25
N LEU A 92 8.05 -4.09 2.52
CA LEU A 92 9.38 -3.51 2.43
C LEU A 92 9.34 -2.12 1.78
N LEU A 93 8.61 -1.98 0.66
CA LEU A 93 8.39 -0.70 -0.02
C LEU A 93 7.73 0.34 0.89
N VAL A 94 6.68 -0.06 1.62
CA VAL A 94 6.01 0.80 2.60
C VAL A 94 6.97 1.22 3.73
N THR A 95 7.82 0.30 4.20
CA THR A 95 8.80 0.59 5.25
C THR A 95 9.84 1.60 4.77
N ILE A 96 10.33 1.47 3.53
CA ILE A 96 11.27 2.41 2.92
C ILE A 96 10.64 3.79 2.78
N ASP A 97 9.41 3.88 2.26
CA ASP A 97 8.72 5.16 2.04
C ASP A 97 8.43 5.91 3.36
N GLN A 98 8.16 5.18 4.44
CA GLN A 98 7.77 5.74 5.72
C GLN A 98 8.94 6.00 6.68
N THR A 99 10.14 5.45 6.44
CA THR A 99 11.25 5.52 7.39
C THR A 99 11.96 6.88 7.42
N GLU A 100 12.24 7.40 8.61
CA GLU A 100 13.05 8.61 8.78
C GLU A 100 14.52 8.40 8.35
N ASN A 101 15.03 7.18 8.50
CA ASN A 101 16.40 6.79 8.14
C ASN A 101 16.42 6.04 6.79
N ALA A 102 16.19 6.78 5.69
CA ALA A 102 16.07 6.20 4.35
C ALA A 102 17.31 5.38 3.95
N ASP A 103 18.51 5.90 4.20
CA ASP A 103 19.76 5.26 3.75
C ASP A 103 19.97 3.88 4.39
N GLU A 104 19.81 3.76 5.72
CA GLU A 104 20.02 2.50 6.42
C GLU A 104 18.99 1.44 6.00
N VAL A 105 17.72 1.84 5.89
CA VAL A 105 16.64 0.93 5.49
C VAL A 105 16.80 0.52 4.02
N MET A 106 17.22 1.44 3.16
CA MET A 106 17.52 1.14 1.76
C MET A 106 18.65 0.11 1.66
N GLN A 107 19.75 0.27 2.41
CA GLN A 107 20.86 -0.69 2.41
C GLN A 107 20.43 -2.10 2.85
N LYS A 108 19.53 -2.19 3.85
CA LYS A 108 18.97 -3.48 4.27
C LYS A 108 18.05 -4.06 3.22
N ALA A 109 17.20 -3.24 2.60
CA ALA A 109 16.31 -3.67 1.53
C ALA A 109 17.09 -4.23 0.33
N MET A 110 18.24 -3.64 0.00
CA MET A 110 19.13 -4.14 -1.06
C MET A 110 19.75 -5.52 -0.77
N GLN A 111 19.68 -6.03 0.46
CA GLN A 111 20.09 -7.41 0.78
C GLN A 111 18.98 -8.43 0.48
N GLU A 112 17.74 -7.98 0.31
CA GLU A 112 16.61 -8.86 0.01
C GLU A 112 16.51 -9.11 -1.50
N PRO A 113 16.60 -10.37 -1.98
CA PRO A 113 16.66 -10.66 -3.41
C PRO A 113 15.40 -10.17 -4.15
N ILE A 114 14.23 -10.27 -3.52
CA ILE A 114 12.96 -9.81 -4.11
C ILE A 114 12.92 -8.29 -4.32
N PHE A 115 13.63 -7.52 -3.49
CA PHE A 115 13.72 -6.08 -3.64
C PHE A 115 14.66 -5.70 -4.78
N VAL A 116 15.79 -6.42 -4.89
CA VAL A 116 16.75 -6.23 -5.99
C VAL A 116 16.08 -6.54 -7.33
N GLU A 117 15.37 -7.67 -7.43
CA GLU A 117 14.60 -8.03 -8.63
C GLU A 117 13.58 -6.95 -9.01
N PHE A 118 12.88 -6.40 -8.02
CA PHE A 118 11.94 -5.29 -8.23
C PHE A 118 12.63 -4.00 -8.70
N ALA A 119 13.75 -3.63 -8.08
CA ALA A 119 14.51 -2.45 -8.45
C ALA A 119 15.06 -2.56 -9.88
N ASP A 120 15.65 -3.70 -10.24
CA ASP A 120 16.16 -3.98 -11.58
C ASP A 120 15.04 -3.91 -12.63
N ALA A 121 13.87 -4.49 -12.34
CA ALA A 121 12.72 -4.42 -13.22
C ALA A 121 12.22 -2.97 -13.39
N CYS A 122 12.24 -2.15 -12.34
CA CYS A 122 11.88 -0.74 -12.43
C CYS A 122 12.89 0.03 -13.28
N LEU A 123 14.19 -0.16 -13.04
CA LEU A 123 15.28 0.48 -13.79
C LEU A 123 15.18 0.14 -15.27
N LYS A 124 14.96 -1.12 -15.62
CA LYS A 124 14.75 -1.56 -17.00
C LYS A 124 13.59 -0.82 -17.67
N VAL A 125 12.44 -0.67 -17.01
CA VAL A 125 11.28 0.04 -17.59
C VAL A 125 11.57 1.53 -17.77
N VAL A 126 12.18 2.18 -16.79
CA VAL A 126 12.43 3.62 -16.89
C VAL A 126 13.54 3.89 -17.91
N GLU A 127 14.65 3.16 -17.89
CA GLU A 127 15.83 3.40 -18.72
C GLU A 127 15.64 3.06 -20.20
N ASN A 128 14.85 2.02 -20.53
CA ASN A 128 14.64 1.61 -21.92
C ASN A 128 14.06 2.74 -22.80
N LYS A 129 13.28 3.68 -22.25
CA LYS A 129 12.78 4.83 -23.02
C LYS A 129 13.87 5.86 -23.34
N THR A 130 14.89 5.98 -22.49
CA THR A 130 16.01 6.92 -22.71
C THR A 130 16.86 6.52 -23.91
N THR A 131 16.92 5.23 -24.23
CA THR A 131 17.71 4.72 -25.37
C THR A 131 16.98 4.89 -26.71
N GLU A 132 15.65 4.95 -26.72
CA GLU A 132 14.85 5.06 -27.94
C GLU A 132 14.63 6.51 -28.44
N GLU A 133 14.93 7.53 -27.61
CA GLU A 133 14.76 8.96 -27.98
C GLU A 133 16.02 9.61 -28.60
N ASN A 134 17.07 8.84 -28.92
CA ASN A 134 18.33 9.35 -29.51
C ASN A 134 18.75 8.69 -30.84
N THR A 135 17.83 8.10 -31.61
CA THR A 135 18.11 7.62 -32.98
C THR A 135 17.23 8.30 -34.02
#